data_AF-A0A1I5W1Q0-F1
#
_entry.id   AF-A0A1I5W1Q0-F1
#
_cell.length_a   1.000
_cell.length_b   1.000
_cell.length_c   1.000
_cell.angle_alpha   90.00
_cell.angle_beta   90.00
_cell.angle_gamma   90.00
#
_symmetry.space_group_name_H-M   'P 1'
#
loop_
_entity.id
_entity.type
_entity.pdbx_description
1 polymer ?
#
loop_
_entity_poly.entity_id
_entity_poly.type
_entity_poly.pdbx_seq_one_letter_code
_entity_poly.pdbx_strand_id
1 'polypeptide(L)' 'MAGKRKNYGAEFKAKVALEAIRGEMTVAELVAKHGVHQTLINSWKRQALEGMSGIFSGKA' A
#
# COMPACT_ATOMS: atom_id res chain seq x y z
N MET A 1 2.06 12.24 23.70
CA MET A 1 1.92 13.00 22.44
C MET A 1 1.51 12.05 21.34
N ALA A 2 0.22 12.03 20.96
CA ALA A 2 -0.25 11.14 19.90
C ALA A 2 0.23 11.69 18.56
N GLY A 3 1.27 11.07 18.00
CA GLY A 3 1.84 11.45 16.71
C GLY A 3 0.74 11.52 15.65
N LYS A 4 0.63 12.67 14.98
CA LYS A 4 -0.33 12.96 13.93
C LYS A 4 -0.20 11.88 12.85
N ARG A 5 -1.11 10.91 12.84
CA ARG A 5 -1.13 9.83 11.83
C ARG A 5 -1.27 10.51 10.46
N LYS A 6 -0.23 10.43 9.62
CA LYS A 6 -0.33 10.83 8.22
C LYS A 6 -1.40 9.96 7.57
N ASN A 7 -2.55 10.56 7.30
CA ASN A 7 -3.66 9.86 6.68
C ASN A 7 -3.44 9.89 5.17
N TYR A 8 -2.99 8.77 4.62
CA TYR A 8 -2.86 8.60 3.17
C TYR A 8 -4.23 8.24 2.58
N GLY A 9 -4.61 8.90 1.49
CA GLY A 9 -5.85 8.60 0.76
C GLY A 9 -5.85 7.17 0.22
N ALA A 10 -7.04 6.58 0.06
CA ALA A 10 -7.20 5.20 -0.43
C ALA A 10 -6.53 5.00 -1.79
N GLU A 11 -6.65 5.96 -2.70
CA GLU A 11 -6.03 5.95 -4.03
C GLU A 11 -4.49 5.92 -3.95
N PHE A 12 -3.90 6.71 -3.05
CA PHE A 12 -2.46 6.73 -2.86
C PHE A 12 -1.93 5.41 -2.30
N LYS A 13 -2.65 4.84 -1.33
CA LYS A 13 -2.32 3.52 -0.77
C LYS A 13 -2.40 2.43 -1.85
N ALA A 14 -3.45 2.47 -2.68
CA ALA A 14 -3.63 1.53 -3.79
C ALA A 14 -2.50 1.67 -4.83
N LYS A 15 -2.14 2.89 -5.22
CA LYS A 15 -1.03 3.12 -6.17
C LYS A 15 0.30 2.59 -5.64
N VAL A 16 0.64 2.94 -4.39
CA VAL A 16 1.89 2.47 -3.74
C VAL A 16 1.89 0.95 -3.57
N ALA A 17 0.75 0.35 -3.20
CA ALA A 17 0.61 -1.09 -3.10
C ALA A 17 0.75 -1.79 -4.47
N LEU A 18 0.17 -1.22 -5.52
CA LEU A 18 0.29 -1.74 -6.89
C LEU A 18 1.72 -1.65 -7.40
N GLU A 19 2.41 -0.52 -7.23
CA GLU A 19 3.84 -0.38 -7.58
C GLU A 19 4.69 -1.43 -6.82
N ALA A 20 4.39 -1.66 -5.53
CA ALA A 20 5.04 -2.68 -4.72
C ALA A 20 4.69 -4.14 -5.09
N ILE A 21 3.55 -4.37 -5.74
CA ILE A 21 3.10 -5.70 -6.23
C ILE A 21 3.68 -5.98 -7.62
N ARG A 22 3.66 -4.98 -8.51
CA ARG A 22 4.22 -5.08 -9.87
C ARG A 22 5.73 -5.29 -9.85
N GLY A 23 6.41 -4.91 -8.76
CA GLY A 23 7.86 -5.03 -8.64
C GLY A 23 8.64 -4.02 -9.47
N GLU A 24 7.96 -3.00 -10.00
CA GLU A 24 8.58 -1.90 -10.75
C GLU A 24 9.44 -1.00 -9.86
N MET A 25 9.17 -0.99 -8.55
CA MET A 25 9.97 -0.32 -7.54
C MET A 25 10.08 -1.18 -6.28
N THR A 26 11.27 -1.22 -5.70
CA THR A 26 11.49 -1.88 -4.41
C THR A 26 10.83 -1.09 -3.28
N VAL A 27 10.51 -1.77 -2.17
CA VAL A 27 9.94 -1.10 -0.98
C VAL A 27 10.85 0.04 -0.51
N ALA A 28 12.18 -0.11 -0.62
CA ALA A 28 13.14 0.92 -0.27
C ALA A 28 13.04 2.16 -1.17
N GLU A 29 12.86 2.00 -2.47
CA GLU A 29 12.69 3.12 -3.40
C GLU A 29 11.33 3.80 -3.22
N LEU A 30 10.28 3.04 -2.91
CA LEU A 30 8.97 3.59 -2.54
C LEU A 30 9.05 4.41 -1.25
N VAL A 31 9.84 3.97 -0.26
CA VAL A 31 10.12 4.75 0.96
C VAL A 31 10.78 6.07 0.60
N ALA A 32 11.81 6.03 -0.26
CA ALA A 32 12.55 7.23 -0.67
C ALA A 32 11.70 8.19 -1.51
N LYS A 33 10.93 7.68 -2.48
CA LYS A 33 10.14 8.47 -3.43
C LYS A 33 8.88 9.08 -2.79
N HIS A 34 8.19 8.32 -1.95
CA HIS A 34 6.91 8.72 -1.37
C HIS A 34 7.03 9.18 0.09
N GLY A 35 8.19 9.01 0.73
CA GLY A 35 8.38 9.34 2.15
C GLY A 35 7.49 8.49 3.06
N VAL A 36 7.13 7.28 2.63
CA VAL A 36 6.25 6.35 3.35
C VAL A 36 7.12 5.30 4.03
N HIS A 37 6.86 4.99 5.30
CA HIS A 37 7.61 3.95 6.00
C HIS A 37 7.38 2.55 5.39
N GLN A 38 8.43 1.72 5.32
CA GLN A 38 8.37 0.37 4.71
C GLN A 38 7.25 -0.50 5.29
N THR A 39 6.98 -0.35 6.59
CA THR A 39 5.91 -1.08 7.30
C THR A 39 4.53 -0.74 6.76
N LEU A 40 4.30 0.52 6.39
CA LEU A 40 3.02 0.96 5.80
C LEU A 40 2.87 0.39 4.39
N ILE A 41 3.95 0.41 3.59
CA ILE A 41 3.94 -0.16 2.23
C ILE A 41 3.63 -1.66 2.28
N ASN A 42 4.28 -2.41 3.19
CA ASN A 42 3.98 -3.83 3.37
C ASN A 42 2.55 -4.08 3.85
N SER A 43 2.04 -3.24 4.76
CA SER A 43 0.65 -3.31 5.20
C SER A 43 -0.31 -3.05 4.04
N TRP A 44 -0.09 -2.03 3.22
CA TRP A 44 -0.94 -1.72 2.06
C TRP A 44 -0.84 -2.76 0.96
N LYS A 45 0.35 -3.33 0.72
CA LYS A 45 0.55 -4.46 -0.18
C LYS A 45 -0.30 -5.66 0.25
N ARG A 46 -0.27 -6.00 1.55
CA ARG A 46 -1.09 -7.08 2.11
C ARG A 46 -2.59 -6.77 2.00
N GLN A 47 -3.01 -5.54 2.35
CA GLN A 47 -4.40 -5.10 2.20
C GLN A 47 -4.87 -5.10 0.74
N ALA A 48 -4.01 -4.74 -0.22
CA ALA A 48 -4.34 -4.79 -1.63
C ALA A 48 -4.47 -6.22 -2.14
N LEU A 49 -3.63 -7.15 -1.68
CA LEU A 49 -3.75 -8.58 -2.00
C LEU A 49 -5.01 -9.22 -1.39
N GLU A 50 -5.28 -8.94 -0.11
CA GLU A 50 -6.49 -9.40 0.60
C GLU A 50 -7.77 -8.74 0.02
N GLY A 51 -7.70 -7.47 -0.38
CA GLY A 51 -8.80 -6.76 -1.03
C GLY A 51 -9.05 -7.26 -2.46
N MET A 52 -7.99 -7.54 -3.21
CA MET A 52 -8.10 -8.12 -4.55
C MET A 52 -8.69 -9.53 -4.50
N SER A 53 -8.28 -10.40 -3.57
CA SER A 53 -8.91 -11.71 -3.43
C SER A 53 -10.40 -11.60 -3.10
N GLY A 54 -10.81 -10.61 -2.31
CA GLY A 54 -12.23 -10.28 -2.08
C GLY A 54 -12.98 -9.85 -3.35
N ILE A 55 -12.37 -8.99 -4.17
CA ILE A 55 -12.95 -8.54 -5.46
C ILE A 55 -13.11 -9.72 -6.43
N PHE A 56 -12.11 -10.60 -6.52
CA PHE A 56 -12.15 -11.77 -7.40
C PHE A 56 -12.95 -12.96 -6.83
N SER A 57 -13.25 -12.98 -5.53
CA SER A 57 -14.03 -14.04 -4.88
C SER A 57 -15.53 -13.99 -5.22
N GLY A 58 -16.00 -12.98 -5.96
CA GLY A 58 -17.33 -13.00 -6.59
C GLY A 58 -18.52 -13.10 -5.64
N LYS A 59 -18.39 -12.72 -4.36
CA LYS A 59 -19.58 -12.39 -3.55
C LYS A 59 -19.89 -10.92 -3.73
N ALA A 60 -20.75 -10.66 -4.72
CA ALA A 60 -21.66 -9.53 -4.71
C ALA A 60 -22.52 -9.53 -3.43
#